data_AF-A0A8T4LD29-F1
#
_entry.id   AF-A0A8T4LD29-F1
#
_cell.length_a   1.000
_cell.length_b   1.000
_cell.length_c   1.000
_cell.angle_alpha   90.00
_cell.angle_beta   90.00
_cell.angle_gamma   90.00
#
_symmetry.space_group_name_H-M   'P 1'
#
loop_
_entity.id
_entity.type
_entity.pdbx_description
1 polymer ?
#
loop_
_entity_poly.entity_id
_entity_poly.type
_entity_poly.pdbx_seq_one_letter_code
_entity_poly.pdbx_strand_id
1 'polypeptide(L)'
;MLQVPTKRPPLRKLNDWTWEISQDYKKDGPKMLVPARIFASKKLIDEMDLAVYEQISNVAALPGIVKAAMVMPDAHWGYGFPIGGVAAFDLDKGIVSPGGIGYDINCGMRLIRTDFTLKEIEPKLKQLVDSLFRLVPAGVGRKGFVRITGKDWKDVAQDGAQWCIKKGYGFDKDKEHIEDYGAIAGADASEVSDKAVKRGVT
;
A
#
# COMPACT_ATOMS: atom_id res chain seq x y z
N MET A 1 9.17 6.64 22.21
CA MET A 1 7.88 5.96 21.98
C MET A 1 6.87 7.02 21.56
N LEU A 2 6.10 6.79 20.49
CA LEU A 2 4.90 7.59 20.21
C LEU A 2 3.97 7.44 21.42
N GLN A 3 3.61 8.55 22.06
CA GLN A 3 2.58 8.51 23.10
C GLN A 3 1.25 8.26 22.42
N VAL A 4 0.60 7.14 22.74
CA VAL A 4 -0.76 6.86 22.26
C VAL A 4 -1.68 7.87 22.95
N PRO A 5 -2.42 8.69 22.19
CA PRO A 5 -3.32 9.68 22.80
C PRO A 5 -4.38 8.96 23.63
N THR A 6 -4.77 9.58 24.75
CA THR A 6 -5.79 9.02 25.66
C THR A 6 -7.22 9.42 25.27
N LYS A 7 -7.36 10.32 24.29
CA LYS A 7 -8.66 10.89 23.86
C LYS A 7 -8.64 11.20 22.37
N ARG A 8 -9.81 11.05 21.73
CA ARG A 8 -10.03 11.47 20.33
C ARG A 8 -9.93 12.99 20.21
N PRO A 9 -9.35 13.55 19.12
CA PRO A 9 -9.43 14.97 18.83
C PRO A 9 -10.87 15.46 18.65
N PRO A 10 -11.14 16.77 18.79
CA PRO A 10 -12.37 17.37 18.29
C PRO A 10 -12.48 17.13 16.77
N LEU A 11 -13.62 16.60 16.34
CA LEU A 11 -13.91 16.34 14.92
C LEU A 11 -15.03 17.27 14.45
N ARG A 12 -14.77 17.97 13.34
CA ARG A 12 -15.83 18.68 12.60
C ARG A 12 -16.43 17.72 11.58
N LYS A 13 -17.72 17.40 11.72
CA LYS A 13 -18.46 16.64 10.71
C LYS A 13 -18.68 17.53 9.48
N LEU A 14 -18.17 17.12 8.32
CA LEU A 14 -18.39 17.82 7.04
C LEU A 14 -19.62 17.26 6.33
N ASN A 15 -19.80 15.94 6.36
CA ASN A 15 -20.98 15.22 5.89
C ASN A 15 -21.08 13.86 6.60
N ASP A 16 -22.01 12.98 6.21
CA ASP A 16 -22.25 11.69 6.86
C ASP A 16 -21.07 10.71 6.82
N TRP A 17 -20.11 10.94 5.93
CA TRP A 17 -18.98 10.05 5.67
C TRP A 17 -17.63 10.74 5.80
N THR A 18 -17.60 12.03 6.13
CA THR A 18 -16.38 12.85 6.13
C THR A 18 -16.29 13.70 7.39
N TRP A 19 -15.17 13.57 8.08
CA TRP A 19 -14.85 14.28 9.32
C TRP A 19 -13.50 14.98 9.15
N GLU A 20 -13.28 16.01 9.96
CA GLU A 20 -12.07 16.82 9.86
C GLU A 20 -11.49 17.13 11.24
N ILE A 21 -10.18 16.94 11.37
CA ILE A 21 -9.37 17.49 12.46
C ILE A 21 -8.84 18.84 11.97
N SER A 22 -9.11 19.90 12.73
CA SER A 22 -8.60 21.24 12.41
C SER A 22 -7.07 21.26 12.37
N GLN A 23 -6.49 22.05 11.47
CA GLN A 23 -5.05 22.33 11.44
C GLN A 23 -4.53 22.95 12.76
N ASP A 24 -5.40 23.57 13.54
CA ASP A 24 -5.05 24.19 14.82
C ASP A 24 -5.15 23.21 16.01
N TYR A 25 -5.38 21.91 15.75
CA TYR A 25 -5.55 20.90 16.79
C TYR A 25 -4.29 20.73 17.66
N LYS A 26 -3.12 20.62 17.02
CA LYS A 26 -1.84 20.42 17.73
C LYS A 26 -1.36 21.73 18.32
N LYS A 27 -1.49 21.84 19.64
CA LYS A 27 -0.94 22.96 20.44
C LYS A 27 0.50 22.71 20.87
N ASP A 28 0.82 21.45 21.17
CA ASP A 28 2.14 20.98 21.55
C ASP A 28 2.67 20.04 20.45
N GLY A 29 3.94 20.22 20.06
CA GLY A 29 4.57 19.45 18.98
C GLY A 29 4.54 20.15 17.61
N PRO A 30 4.77 19.39 16.50
CA PRO A 30 4.86 19.99 15.18
C PRO A 30 3.49 20.50 14.72
N LYS A 31 3.45 21.77 14.32
CA LYS A 31 2.24 22.45 13.83
C LYS A 31 1.73 21.76 12.56
N MET A 32 0.45 21.43 12.52
CA MET A 32 -0.17 20.92 11.29
C MET A 32 -0.19 22.05 10.24
N LEU A 33 0.30 21.74 9.04
CA LEU A 33 0.34 22.66 7.90
C LEU A 33 -0.96 22.63 7.09
N VAL A 34 -1.73 21.55 7.22
CA VAL A 34 -3.04 21.32 6.61
C VAL A 34 -3.98 20.65 7.61
N PRO A 35 -5.31 20.67 7.43
CA PRO A 35 -6.22 19.84 8.22
C PRO A 35 -6.02 18.35 7.92
N ALA A 36 -6.56 17.48 8.78
CA ALA A 36 -6.67 16.05 8.47
C ALA A 36 -8.12 15.68 8.15
N ARG A 37 -8.35 14.90 7.09
CA ARG A 37 -9.66 14.41 6.64
C ARG A 37 -9.81 12.92 6.88
N ILE A 38 -10.94 12.54 7.46
CA ILE A 38 -11.24 11.16 7.83
C ILE A 38 -12.51 10.75 7.08
N PHE A 39 -12.37 9.74 6.22
CA PHE A 39 -13.51 9.15 5.52
C PHE A 39 -14.01 7.94 6.31
N ALA A 40 -15.15 8.06 6.96
CA ALA A 40 -15.68 7.01 7.82
C ALA A 40 -17.15 7.26 8.16
N SER A 41 -17.90 6.16 8.34
CA SER A 41 -19.21 6.21 8.98
C SER A 41 -19.07 6.60 10.46
N LYS A 42 -20.15 7.04 11.09
CA LYS A 42 -20.14 7.32 12.54
C LYS A 42 -19.66 6.11 13.36
N LYS A 43 -20.10 4.90 13.01
CA LYS A 43 -19.70 3.67 13.69
C LYS A 43 -18.17 3.49 13.64
N LEU A 44 -17.58 3.64 12.46
CA LEU A 44 -16.13 3.51 12.28
C LEU A 44 -15.38 4.61 13.04
N ILE A 45 -15.87 5.84 13.07
CA ILE A 45 -15.28 6.93 13.89
C ILE A 45 -15.29 6.63 15.39
N ASP A 46 -16.31 5.94 15.89
CA ASP A 46 -16.41 5.58 17.30
C ASP A 46 -15.53 4.37 17.67
N GLU A 47 -15.22 3.51 16.71
CA GLU A 47 -14.38 2.30 16.88
C GLU A 47 -12.90 2.51 16.49
N MET A 48 -12.58 3.60 15.80
CA MET A 48 -11.23 3.88 15.29
C MET A 48 -10.21 4.05 16.41
N ASP A 49 -9.05 3.41 16.25
CA ASP A 49 -7.93 3.51 17.18
C ASP A 49 -7.47 4.97 17.34
N LEU A 50 -7.29 5.39 18.60
CA LEU A 50 -6.81 6.71 18.96
C LEU A 50 -5.45 7.03 18.30
N ALA A 51 -4.60 6.02 18.08
CA ALA A 51 -3.31 6.17 17.41
C ALA A 51 -3.44 6.72 15.97
N VAL A 52 -4.52 6.41 15.25
CA VAL A 52 -4.75 6.88 13.87
C VAL A 52 -4.84 8.41 13.83
N TYR A 53 -5.58 8.99 14.78
CA TYR A 53 -5.77 10.45 14.86
C TYR A 53 -4.44 11.19 15.12
N GLU A 54 -3.59 10.64 15.98
CA GLU A 54 -2.28 11.21 16.26
C GLU A 54 -1.33 11.07 15.07
N GLN A 55 -1.31 9.90 14.43
CA GLN A 55 -0.48 9.65 13.25
C GLN A 55 -0.88 10.55 12.09
N ILE A 56 -2.17 10.65 11.75
CA ILE A 56 -2.59 11.52 10.65
C ILE A 56 -2.35 13.00 10.95
N SER A 57 -2.46 13.40 12.22
CA SER A 57 -2.13 14.77 12.63
C SER A 57 -0.62 15.04 12.55
N ASN A 58 0.24 14.04 12.79
CA ASN A 58 1.68 14.15 12.53
C ASN A 58 1.98 14.27 11.03
N VAL A 59 1.30 13.48 10.20
CA VAL A 59 1.44 13.55 8.73
C VAL A 59 1.03 14.93 8.22
N ALA A 60 -0.05 15.49 8.76
CA ALA A 60 -0.52 16.83 8.44
C ALA A 60 0.49 17.96 8.74
N ALA A 61 1.54 17.70 9.52
CA ALA A 61 2.60 18.64 9.85
C ALA A 61 3.85 18.53 8.96
N LEU A 62 3.88 17.56 8.03
CA LEU A 62 5.06 17.29 7.22
C LEU A 62 5.27 18.36 6.12
N PRO A 63 6.52 18.82 5.88
CA PRO A 63 6.81 19.88 4.92
C PRO A 63 6.29 19.58 3.52
N GLY A 64 5.73 20.58 2.87
CA GLY A 64 5.21 20.49 1.49
C GLY A 64 3.95 19.65 1.32
N ILE A 65 3.30 19.17 2.40
CA ILE A 65 2.02 18.48 2.29
C ILE A 65 0.95 19.39 1.68
N VAL A 66 0.11 18.84 0.79
CA VAL A 66 -0.91 19.62 0.07
C VAL A 66 -2.33 19.29 0.53
N LYS A 67 -3.17 20.33 0.63
CA LYS A 67 -4.63 20.30 0.90
C LYS A 67 -5.06 19.69 2.24
N ALA A 68 -4.78 18.42 2.48
CA ALA A 68 -5.13 17.70 3.72
C ALA A 68 -4.36 16.37 3.80
N ALA A 69 -4.04 15.94 5.02
CA ALA A 69 -3.68 14.55 5.27
C ALA A 69 -4.98 13.72 5.37
N MET A 70 -5.08 12.60 4.68
CA MET A 70 -6.33 11.84 4.61
C MET A 70 -6.18 10.44 5.20
N VAL A 71 -7.26 9.90 5.78
CA VAL A 71 -7.36 8.48 6.16
C VAL A 71 -8.64 7.86 5.63
N MET A 72 -8.50 6.62 5.18
CA MET A 72 -9.57 5.78 4.64
C MET A 72 -10.36 5.08 5.77
N PRO A 73 -11.55 4.52 5.47
CA PRO A 73 -12.44 3.94 6.49
C PRO A 73 -11.88 2.74 7.26
N ASP A 74 -10.87 2.07 6.71
CA ASP A 74 -10.17 0.90 7.26
C ASP A 74 -8.88 1.26 8.02
N ALA A 75 -8.67 2.56 8.27
CA ALA A 75 -7.44 3.04 8.87
C ALA A 75 -7.21 2.50 10.29
N HIS A 76 -5.96 2.12 10.55
CA HIS A 76 -5.50 1.61 11.84
C HIS A 76 -4.03 1.93 12.06
N TRP A 77 -3.53 1.62 13.26
CA TRP A 77 -2.18 1.96 13.68
C TRP A 77 -1.11 1.41 12.73
N GLY A 78 -0.27 2.30 12.22
CA GLY A 78 0.84 1.97 11.30
C GLY A 78 2.22 2.42 11.80
N TYR A 79 3.20 2.47 10.90
CA TYR A 79 4.56 2.91 11.22
C TYR A 79 4.78 4.37 10.79
N GLY A 80 4.60 5.30 11.72
CA GLY A 80 4.66 6.74 11.46
C GLY A 80 3.37 7.27 10.83
N PHE A 81 3.03 6.79 9.64
CA PHE A 81 1.72 7.00 9.00
C PHE A 81 0.73 5.91 9.49
N PRO A 82 -0.58 6.21 9.54
CA PRO A 82 -1.58 5.17 9.72
C PRO A 82 -1.68 4.31 8.45
N ILE A 83 -1.95 3.03 8.60
CA ILE A 83 -2.40 2.21 7.45
C ILE A 83 -3.74 2.79 6.97
N GLY A 84 -3.97 2.82 5.66
CA GLY A 84 -5.10 3.54 5.07
C GLY A 84 -4.91 5.07 5.01
N GLY A 85 -3.71 5.57 5.33
CA GLY A 85 -3.35 6.98 5.17
C GLY A 85 -3.01 7.36 3.73
N VAL A 86 -3.38 8.59 3.34
CA VAL A 86 -3.01 9.20 2.05
C VAL A 86 -2.50 10.61 2.30
N ALA A 87 -1.35 10.94 1.76
CA ALA A 87 -0.80 12.28 1.77
C ALA A 87 -0.10 12.56 0.44
N ALA A 88 -0.39 13.71 -0.15
CA ALA A 88 0.31 14.22 -1.31
C ALA A 88 1.26 15.34 -0.86
N PHE A 89 2.45 15.36 -1.47
CA PHE A 89 3.49 16.34 -1.19
C PHE A 89 3.90 17.04 -2.49
N ASP A 90 4.19 18.33 -2.37
CA ASP A 90 4.77 19.12 -3.45
C ASP A 90 6.13 18.55 -3.88
N LEU A 91 6.42 18.52 -5.18
CA LEU A 91 7.65 17.89 -5.69
C LEU A 91 8.93 18.66 -5.32
N ASP A 92 8.85 19.99 -5.20
CA ASP A 92 10.02 20.84 -4.96
C ASP A 92 10.25 21.09 -3.46
N LYS A 93 9.16 21.17 -2.68
CA LYS A 93 9.18 21.57 -1.26
C LYS A 93 8.83 20.43 -0.31
N GLY A 94 8.40 19.30 -0.85
CA GLY A 94 7.91 18.16 -0.09
C GLY A 94 8.99 17.20 0.34
N ILE A 95 8.53 16.06 0.84
CA ILE A 95 9.37 14.96 1.29
C ILE A 95 8.87 13.64 0.75
N VAL A 96 9.74 12.63 0.79
CA VAL A 96 9.37 11.22 0.67
C VAL A 96 9.62 10.56 2.01
N SER A 97 8.64 9.82 2.52
CA SER A 97 8.77 9.07 3.77
C SER A 97 8.48 7.59 3.51
N PRO A 98 9.46 6.68 3.69
CA PRO A 98 9.22 5.25 3.54
C PRO A 98 8.10 4.72 4.44
N GLY A 99 7.92 5.30 5.64
CA GLY A 99 6.83 4.95 6.55
C GLY A 99 5.43 5.31 6.01
N GLY A 100 5.33 6.26 5.07
CA GLY A 100 4.09 6.60 4.37
C GLY A 100 3.76 5.70 3.19
N ILE A 101 4.71 4.87 2.75
CA ILE A 101 4.51 3.87 1.69
C ILE A 101 4.26 2.49 2.31
N GLY A 102 5.05 2.14 3.34
CA GLY A 102 4.98 0.84 4.02
C GLY A 102 6.19 -0.05 3.73
N TYR A 103 6.34 -1.11 4.53
CA TYR A 103 7.46 -2.05 4.41
C TYR A 103 7.33 -2.99 3.21
N ASP A 104 6.10 -3.41 2.90
CA ASP A 104 5.79 -4.29 1.77
C ASP A 104 5.41 -3.43 0.55
N ILE A 105 6.44 -2.90 -0.10
CA ILE A 105 6.30 -1.96 -1.22
C ILE A 105 5.56 -2.66 -2.36
N ASN A 106 4.51 -1.99 -2.87
CA ASN A 106 3.64 -2.52 -3.93
C ASN A 106 2.86 -3.79 -3.54
N CYS A 107 2.61 -4.01 -2.23
CA CYS A 107 1.57 -4.96 -1.82
C CYS A 107 0.26 -4.55 -2.49
N GLY A 108 -0.37 -5.49 -3.21
CA GLY A 108 -1.45 -5.17 -4.11
C GLY A 108 -2.25 -6.38 -4.52
N MET A 109 -3.28 -6.12 -5.34
CA MET A 109 -4.23 -7.13 -5.78
C MET A 109 -4.24 -7.23 -7.30
N ARG A 110 -4.27 -8.45 -7.81
CA ARG A 110 -4.56 -8.74 -9.23
C ARG A 110 -5.83 -9.57 -9.31
N LEU A 111 -6.76 -9.15 -10.15
CA LEU A 111 -7.98 -9.89 -10.46
C LEU A 111 -7.88 -10.48 -11.87
N ILE A 112 -8.04 -11.80 -11.99
CA ILE A 112 -8.10 -12.50 -13.27
C ILE A 112 -9.54 -12.95 -13.50
N ARG A 113 -10.14 -12.52 -14.62
CA ARG A 113 -11.48 -12.95 -15.02
C ARG A 113 -11.39 -14.22 -15.87
N THR A 114 -12.34 -15.13 -15.67
CA THR A 114 -12.60 -16.27 -16.55
C THR A 114 -14.02 -16.20 -17.07
N ASP A 115 -14.33 -16.95 -18.13
CA ASP A 115 -15.69 -17.03 -18.66
C ASP A 115 -16.54 -18.11 -17.96
N PHE A 116 -15.98 -18.81 -16.98
CA PHE A 116 -16.71 -19.82 -16.21
C PHE A 116 -17.72 -19.19 -15.25
N THR A 117 -18.86 -19.86 -15.11
CA THR A 117 -19.88 -19.56 -14.12
C THR A 117 -19.63 -20.32 -12.82
N LEU A 118 -20.28 -19.87 -11.74
CA LEU A 118 -20.21 -20.56 -10.45
C LEU A 118 -20.64 -22.03 -10.55
N LYS A 119 -21.72 -22.32 -11.30
CA LYS A 119 -22.25 -23.69 -11.45
C LYS A 119 -21.25 -24.66 -12.11
N GLU A 120 -20.38 -24.16 -12.97
CA GLU A 120 -19.36 -24.97 -13.65
C GLU A 120 -18.13 -25.24 -12.76
N ILE A 121 -17.80 -24.30 -11.87
CA ILE A 121 -16.63 -24.37 -11.00
C ILE A 121 -16.94 -25.08 -9.68
N GLU A 122 -18.13 -24.90 -9.12
CA GLU A 122 -18.52 -25.42 -7.81
C GLU A 122 -18.25 -26.94 -7.66
N PRO A 123 -18.59 -27.81 -8.63
CA PRO A 123 -18.29 -29.24 -8.53
C PRO A 123 -16.78 -29.57 -8.54
N LYS A 124 -15.94 -28.67 -9.04
CA LYS A 124 -14.48 -28.84 -9.20
C LYS A 124 -13.68 -27.98 -8.22
N LEU A 125 -14.34 -27.25 -7.32
CA LEU A 125 -13.70 -26.23 -6.49
C LEU A 125 -12.55 -26.78 -5.66
N LYS A 126 -12.73 -27.95 -5.04
CA LYS A 126 -11.67 -28.61 -4.27
C LYS A 126 -10.44 -28.92 -5.14
N GLN A 127 -10.65 -29.52 -6.30
CA GLN A 127 -9.56 -29.88 -7.21
C GLN A 127 -8.82 -28.64 -7.72
N LEU A 128 -9.56 -27.56 -8.01
CA LEU A 128 -8.99 -26.29 -8.45
C LEU A 128 -8.12 -25.67 -7.35
N VAL A 129 -8.65 -25.55 -6.13
CA VAL A 129 -7.91 -24.99 -4.98
C VAL A 129 -6.67 -25.81 -4.64
N ASP A 130 -6.79 -27.15 -4.60
CA ASP A 130 -5.66 -28.05 -4.36
C ASP A 130 -4.57 -27.88 -5.44
N SER A 131 -4.99 -27.73 -6.70
CA SER A 131 -4.07 -27.51 -7.82
C SER A 131 -3.38 -26.15 -7.73
N LEU A 132 -4.10 -25.08 -7.41
CA LEU A 132 -3.54 -23.75 -7.20
C LEU A 132 -2.54 -23.74 -6.05
N PHE A 133 -2.88 -24.35 -4.91
CA PHE A 133 -1.98 -24.41 -3.75
C PHE A 133 -0.68 -25.19 -4.05
N ARG A 134 -0.77 -26.23 -4.86
CA ARG A 134 0.41 -26.99 -5.30
C ARG A 134 1.29 -26.20 -6.28
N LEU A 135 0.68 -25.43 -7.18
CA LEU A 135 1.38 -24.72 -8.27
C LEU A 135 1.87 -23.33 -7.89
N VAL A 136 1.22 -22.68 -6.92
CA VAL A 136 1.55 -21.33 -6.43
C VAL A 136 2.08 -21.46 -5.01
N PRO A 137 3.42 -21.40 -4.81
CA PRO A 137 4.00 -21.57 -3.50
C PRO A 137 3.56 -20.47 -2.54
N ALA A 138 3.04 -20.87 -1.38
CA ALA A 138 2.67 -19.97 -0.29
C ALA A 138 3.46 -20.32 0.98
N GLY A 139 3.83 -19.31 1.76
CA GLY A 139 4.58 -19.45 3.01
C GLY A 139 6.05 -19.04 2.91
N VAL A 140 6.66 -18.78 4.06
CA VAL A 140 8.02 -18.25 4.18
C VAL A 140 9.06 -19.27 3.68
N GLY A 141 9.99 -18.83 2.83
CA GLY A 141 11.11 -19.64 2.35
C GLY A 141 10.77 -20.66 1.26
N ARG A 142 9.58 -20.57 0.67
CA ARG A 142 9.17 -21.42 -0.46
C ARG A 142 9.66 -20.81 -1.78
N LYS A 143 10.13 -21.66 -2.70
CA LYS A 143 10.65 -21.24 -4.00
C LYS A 143 9.63 -21.42 -5.11
N GLY A 144 9.57 -20.43 -6.00
CA GLY A 144 8.77 -20.45 -7.24
C GLY A 144 9.29 -21.42 -8.29
N PHE A 145 8.47 -21.67 -9.32
CA PHE A 145 8.92 -22.35 -10.54
C PHE A 145 9.79 -21.44 -11.42
N VAL A 146 9.64 -20.12 -11.27
CA VAL A 146 10.48 -19.12 -11.95
C VAL A 146 11.84 -19.09 -11.25
N ARG A 147 12.91 -19.38 -12.00
CA ARG A 147 14.28 -19.27 -11.51
C ARG A 147 14.85 -17.92 -11.93
N ILE A 148 15.12 -17.05 -10.96
CA ILE A 148 15.78 -15.77 -11.18
C ILE A 148 17.28 -15.99 -10.93
N THR A 149 18.12 -15.78 -11.95
CA THR A 149 19.58 -15.87 -11.81
C THR A 149 20.21 -14.51 -11.51
N GLY A 150 21.52 -14.47 -11.27
CA GLY A 150 22.23 -13.28 -10.75
C GLY A 150 22.12 -12.00 -11.59
N LYS A 151 21.78 -12.08 -12.89
CA LYS A 151 21.45 -10.91 -13.72
C LYS A 151 19.95 -10.67 -13.86
N ASP A 152 19.14 -11.73 -13.89
CA ASP A 152 17.70 -11.64 -14.13
C ASP A 152 17.00 -10.76 -13.08
N TRP A 153 17.46 -10.73 -11.82
CA TRP A 153 16.78 -9.95 -10.79
C TRP A 153 16.80 -8.43 -11.07
N LYS A 154 17.86 -7.92 -11.72
CA LYS A 154 17.94 -6.50 -12.08
C LYS A 154 16.91 -6.18 -13.15
N ASP A 155 16.86 -7.03 -14.18
CA ASP A 155 15.86 -6.91 -15.24
C ASP A 155 14.45 -7.03 -14.66
N VAL A 156 14.19 -7.95 -13.72
CA VAL A 156 12.90 -8.05 -13.02
C VAL A 156 12.57 -6.77 -12.24
N ALA A 157 13.54 -6.21 -11.52
CA ALA A 157 13.33 -5.00 -10.71
C ALA A 157 13.05 -3.75 -11.57
N GLN A 158 13.60 -3.70 -12.79
CA GLN A 158 13.48 -2.55 -13.69
C GLN A 158 12.35 -2.68 -14.72
N ASP A 159 12.19 -3.87 -15.33
CA ASP A 159 11.17 -4.15 -16.35
C ASP A 159 9.85 -4.67 -15.75
N GLY A 160 9.85 -5.10 -14.48
CA GLY A 160 8.66 -5.59 -13.79
C GLY A 160 7.91 -6.70 -14.54
N ALA A 161 6.60 -6.52 -14.73
CA ALA A 161 5.75 -7.49 -15.41
C ALA A 161 6.16 -7.76 -16.87
N GLN A 162 6.84 -6.80 -17.52
CA GLN A 162 7.30 -6.98 -18.90
C GLN A 162 8.38 -8.04 -19.01
N TRP A 163 9.25 -8.15 -18.00
CA TRP A 163 10.22 -9.24 -17.94
C TRP A 163 9.51 -10.60 -17.92
N CYS A 164 8.46 -10.72 -17.09
CA CYS A 164 7.66 -11.95 -17.00
C CYS A 164 7.05 -12.31 -18.37
N ILE A 165 6.42 -11.34 -19.05
CA ILE A 165 5.81 -11.53 -20.37
C ILE A 165 6.85 -11.95 -21.41
N LYS A 166 8.02 -11.29 -21.47
CA LYS A 166 9.13 -11.64 -22.38
C LYS A 166 9.65 -13.07 -22.15
N LYS A 167 9.55 -13.59 -20.93
CA LYS A 167 9.93 -14.97 -20.56
C LYS A 167 8.79 -15.99 -20.75
N GLY A 168 7.61 -15.55 -21.24
CA GLY A 168 6.45 -16.41 -21.50
C GLY A 168 5.51 -16.58 -20.31
N TYR A 169 5.64 -15.78 -19.25
CA TYR A 169 4.79 -15.82 -18.06
C TYR A 169 3.65 -14.80 -18.16
N GLY A 170 2.77 -14.99 -19.14
CA GLY A 170 1.63 -14.12 -19.39
C GLY A 170 1.42 -13.88 -20.89
N PHE A 171 0.51 -12.96 -21.19
CA PHE A 171 0.22 -12.50 -22.55
C PHE A 171 0.68 -11.05 -22.73
N ASP A 172 0.98 -10.65 -23.97
CA ASP A 172 1.40 -9.26 -24.25
C ASP A 172 0.37 -8.22 -23.78
N LYS A 173 -0.92 -8.54 -23.89
CA LYS A 173 -2.03 -7.70 -23.43
C LYS A 173 -2.12 -7.53 -21.91
N ASP A 174 -1.46 -8.38 -21.12
CA ASP A 174 -1.59 -8.33 -19.66
C ASP A 174 -1.05 -7.00 -19.12
N LYS A 175 -0.02 -6.41 -19.76
CA LYS A 175 0.54 -5.10 -19.37
C LYS A 175 -0.52 -3.99 -19.38
N GLU A 176 -1.52 -4.05 -20.26
CA GLU A 176 -2.56 -3.01 -20.38
C GLU A 176 -3.58 -3.06 -19.24
N HIS A 177 -3.53 -4.11 -18.42
CA HIS A 177 -4.42 -4.33 -17.28
C HIS A 177 -3.68 -4.33 -15.94
N ILE A 178 -2.49 -3.72 -15.90
CA ILE A 178 -1.69 -3.54 -14.70
C ILE A 178 -1.42 -2.04 -14.55
N GLU A 179 -1.57 -1.52 -13.34
CA GLU A 179 -1.16 -0.15 -13.01
C GLU A 179 0.29 0.10 -13.44
N ASP A 180 0.57 1.28 -14.01
CA ASP A 180 1.87 1.64 -14.60
C ASP A 180 2.41 0.61 -15.60
N TYR A 181 1.53 -0.12 -16.28
CA TYR A 181 1.90 -1.21 -17.21
C TYR A 181 2.77 -2.30 -16.56
N GLY A 182 2.72 -2.40 -15.23
CA GLY A 182 3.53 -3.31 -14.43
C GLY A 182 5.01 -2.97 -14.34
N ALA A 183 5.41 -1.73 -14.65
CA ALA A 183 6.79 -1.25 -14.51
C ALA A 183 6.84 0.25 -14.23
N ILE A 184 7.35 0.64 -13.06
CA ILE A 184 7.52 2.05 -12.70
C ILE A 184 8.75 2.61 -13.40
N ALA A 185 8.57 3.69 -14.17
CA ALA A 185 9.64 4.34 -14.89
C ALA A 185 10.73 4.89 -13.94
N GLY A 186 11.99 4.74 -14.34
CA GLY A 186 13.13 5.24 -13.55
C GLY A 186 13.59 4.31 -12.42
N ALA A 187 13.05 3.09 -12.32
CA ALA A 187 13.56 2.09 -11.40
C ALA A 187 15.05 1.77 -11.66
N ASP A 188 15.87 1.88 -10.61
CA ASP A 188 17.30 1.60 -10.64
C ASP A 188 17.64 0.47 -9.65
N ALA A 189 18.04 -0.69 -10.19
CA ALA A 189 18.39 -1.85 -9.40
C ALA A 189 19.65 -1.67 -8.56
N SER A 190 20.51 -0.69 -8.88
CA SER A 190 21.73 -0.42 -8.11
C SER A 190 21.48 0.21 -6.74
N GLU A 191 20.32 0.84 -6.55
CA GLU A 191 19.87 1.40 -5.27
C GLU A 191 19.32 0.32 -4.31
N VAL A 192 19.18 -0.93 -4.78
CA VAL A 192 18.69 -2.05 -3.98
C VAL A 192 19.85 -2.74 -3.26
N SER A 193 19.86 -2.69 -1.94
CA SER A 193 20.90 -3.34 -1.13
C SER A 193 21.00 -4.86 -1.38
N ASP A 194 22.22 -5.40 -1.30
CA ASP A 194 22.48 -6.84 -1.38
C ASP A 194 21.64 -7.67 -0.39
N LYS A 195 21.34 -7.10 0.79
CA LYS A 195 20.52 -7.76 1.80
C LYS A 195 19.08 -7.94 1.32
N ALA A 196 18.50 -6.94 0.66
CA ALA A 196 17.17 -7.02 0.08
C ALA A 196 17.14 -8.01 -1.09
N VAL A 197 18.15 -7.98 -1.97
CA VAL A 197 18.29 -8.92 -3.10
C VAL A 197 18.37 -10.36 -2.59
N LYS A 198 19.25 -10.65 -1.62
CA LYS A 198 19.38 -11.99 -1.02
C LYS A 198 18.10 -12.48 -0.36
N ARG A 199 17.26 -11.58 0.16
CA ARG A 199 15.95 -11.91 0.71
C ARG A 199 14.91 -12.22 -0.37
N GLY A 200 14.94 -11.52 -1.50
CA GLY A 200 13.92 -11.62 -2.56
C GLY A 200 14.18 -12.72 -3.60
N VAL A 201 15.44 -13.00 -3.95
CA VAL A 201 15.82 -13.94 -5.03
C VAL A 201 15.87 -15.41 -4.54
N THR A 202 15.18 -15.74 -3.46
CA THR A 202 15.22 -17.08 -2.83
C THR A 202 14.50 -18.16 -3.61
#